data_AF-A0A2D8R725-F1
#
_entry.id   AF-A0A2D8R725-F1
#
_cell.length_a   1.000
_cell.length_b   1.000
_cell.length_c   1.000
_cell.angle_alpha   90.00
_cell.angle_beta   90.00
_cell.angle_gamma   90.00
#
_symmetry.space_group_name_H-M   'P 1'
#
loop_
_entity.id
_entity.type
_entity.pdbx_description
1 polymer ?
#
loop_
_entity_poly.entity_id
_entity_poly.type
_entity_poly.pdbx_seq_one_letter_code
_entity_poly.pdbx_strand_id
1 'polypeptide(L)'
;MLKAYMIHAGEPVDGAALVFAESFRQAKTIGFRSMVCDGCEYTDVRGHQLKRDSWLKENAADQRKLAEGEPHVIDNPPACKGCELWFDELEESGYCETCAEEREDTE
;
A
#
# COMPACT_ATOMS: atom_id res chain seq x y z
N MET A 1 6.96 -5.41 15.61
CA MET A 1 7.40 -4.59 14.46
C MET A 1 6.26 -4.56 13.46
N LEU A 2 5.89 -3.36 13.01
CA LEU A 2 4.80 -3.19 12.04
C LEU A 2 5.17 -3.81 10.69
N LYS A 3 4.16 -4.35 10.01
CA LYS A 3 4.22 -4.94 8.67
C LYS A 3 3.33 -4.14 7.75
N ALA A 4 3.70 -4.03 6.47
CA ALA A 4 2.87 -3.42 5.46
C ALA A 4 1.77 -4.38 4.97
N TYR A 5 0.57 -3.84 4.82
CA TYR A 5 -0.59 -4.53 4.28
C TYR A 5 -1.27 -3.66 3.24
N MET A 6 -1.67 -4.27 2.13
CA MET A 6 -2.61 -3.65 1.20
C MET A 6 -4.03 -4.09 1.61
N ILE A 7 -4.89 -3.13 1.91
CA ILE A 7 -6.28 -3.36 2.29
C ILE A 7 -7.19 -2.69 1.26
N HIS A 8 -8.18 -3.39 0.74
CA HIS A 8 -9.09 -2.87 -0.29
C HIS A 8 -10.48 -3.50 -0.13
N ALA A 9 -11.50 -2.88 -0.72
CA ALA A 9 -12.81 -3.47 -0.88
C ALA A 9 -13.23 -3.36 -2.34
N GLY A 10 -13.55 -4.49 -2.97
CA GLY A 10 -13.65 -4.57 -4.44
C GLY A 10 -12.27 -4.75 -5.09
N GLU A 11 -12.11 -4.23 -6.31
CA GLU A 11 -10.84 -4.29 -7.03
C GLU A 11 -9.82 -3.32 -6.40
N PRO A 12 -8.54 -3.71 -6.23
CA PRO A 12 -7.52 -2.85 -5.61
C PRO A 12 -7.35 -1.48 -6.28
N VAL A 13 -7.63 -1.40 -7.58
CA VAL A 13 -7.54 -0.17 -8.38
C VAL A 13 -8.58 0.88 -7.97
N ASP A 14 -9.67 0.48 -7.33
CA ASP A 14 -10.77 1.36 -6.94
C ASP A 14 -10.60 2.01 -5.55
N GLY A 15 -9.45 1.79 -4.90
CA GLY A 15 -9.15 2.43 -3.61
C GLY A 15 -8.55 1.47 -2.58
N ALA A 16 -7.36 0.95 -2.87
CA ALA A 16 -6.54 0.32 -1.84
C ALA A 16 -6.06 1.34 -0.79
N ALA A 17 -5.79 0.86 0.42
CA ALA A 17 -5.19 1.58 1.54
C ALA A 17 -3.91 0.84 1.98
N LEU A 18 -2.79 1.57 2.12
CA LEU A 18 -1.55 1.00 2.64
C LEU A 18 -1.58 1.13 4.16
N VAL A 19 -1.51 0.01 4.86
CA VAL A 19 -1.64 -0.02 6.32
C VAL A 19 -0.42 -0.67 6.95
N PHE A 20 0.23 0.05 7.86
CA PHE A 20 1.27 -0.49 8.73
C PHE A 20 0.63 -0.97 10.05
N ALA A 21 0.71 -2.27 10.33
CA ALA A 21 0.08 -2.88 11.49
C ALA A 21 0.85 -4.11 12.01
N GLU A 22 0.58 -4.56 13.23
CA GLU A 22 1.19 -5.76 13.80
C GLU A 22 0.61 -7.06 13.22
N SER A 23 -0.63 -7.00 12.75
CA SER A 23 -1.36 -8.14 12.22
C SER A 23 -2.34 -7.75 11.12
N PHE A 24 -2.69 -8.71 10.28
CA PHE A 24 -3.70 -8.53 9.24
C PHE A 24 -5.06 -8.10 9.83
N ARG A 25 -5.46 -8.62 10.99
CA ARG A 25 -6.72 -8.26 11.64
C ARG A 25 -6.74 -6.78 12.05
N GLN A 26 -5.63 -6.27 12.55
CA GLN A 26 -5.48 -4.86 12.91
C GLN A 26 -5.46 -3.99 11.64
N ALA A 27 -4.70 -4.41 10.62
CA ALA A 27 -4.65 -3.72 9.33
C ALA A 27 -6.04 -3.59 8.71
N LYS A 28 -6.80 -4.69 8.66
CA LYS A 28 -8.17 -4.72 8.14
C LYS A 28 -9.11 -3.77 8.87
N THR A 29 -9.00 -3.70 10.20
CA THR A 29 -9.83 -2.81 11.03
C THR A 29 -9.52 -1.33 10.78
N ILE A 30 -8.23 -0.99 10.68
CA ILE A 30 -7.78 0.38 10.43
C ILE A 30 -8.11 0.79 9.00
N GLY A 31 -7.76 -0.06 8.03
CA GLY A 31 -8.03 0.14 6.61
C GLY A 31 -9.51 0.42 6.38
N PHE A 32 -10.41 -0.45 6.84
CA PHE A 32 -11.87 -0.26 6.69
C PHE A 32 -12.39 1.09 7.17
N ARG A 33 -11.79 1.67 8.23
CA ARG A 33 -12.19 2.98 8.74
C ARG A 33 -11.68 4.16 7.90
N SER A 34 -10.60 3.95 7.15
CA SER A 34 -9.98 4.97 6.29
C SER A 34 -10.53 4.96 4.86
N MET A 35 -10.93 3.78 4.35
CA MET A 35 -11.44 3.69 2.98
C MET A 35 -12.79 4.39 2.84
N VAL A 36 -12.88 5.26 1.84
CA VAL A 36 -14.13 5.83 1.36
C VAL A 36 -14.70 4.87 0.32
N CYS A 37 -15.43 3.86 0.77
CA CYS A 37 -16.24 3.02 -0.12
C CYS A 37 -17.71 3.12 0.29
N ASP A 38 -18.54 3.64 -0.61
CA ASP A 38 -19.98 3.73 -0.39
C ASP A 38 -20.61 2.33 -0.55
N GLY A 39 -21.37 1.89 0.46
CA GLY A 39 -22.02 0.58 0.48
C GLY A 39 -21.12 -0.63 0.76
N CYS A 40 -19.81 -0.47 0.96
CA CYS A 40 -18.94 -1.58 1.35
C CYS A 40 -19.18 -2.02 2.80
N GLU A 41 -19.27 -3.33 3.04
CA GLU A 41 -19.26 -3.91 4.37
C GLU A 41 -17.84 -4.33 4.79
N TYR A 42 -17.63 -4.46 6.11
CA TYR A 42 -16.36 -5.00 6.64
C TYR A 42 -16.03 -6.41 6.10
N THR A 43 -17.08 -7.16 5.75
CA THR A 43 -17.04 -8.48 5.12
C THR A 43 -16.54 -8.43 3.69
N ASP A 44 -16.61 -7.29 3.00
CA ASP A 44 -16.11 -7.11 1.63
C ASP A 44 -14.62 -6.79 1.61
N VAL A 45 -14.10 -6.26 2.71
CA VAL A 45 -12.69 -5.89 2.81
C VAL A 45 -11.79 -7.12 2.68
N ARG A 46 -10.88 -7.06 1.71
CA ARG A 46 -9.83 -8.02 1.40
C ARG A 46 -8.47 -7.33 1.56
N GLY A 47 -7.43 -8.13 1.46
CA GLY A 47 -6.07 -7.63 1.52
C GLY A 47 -5.07 -8.73 1.74
N HIS A 48 -3.79 -8.35 1.70
CA HIS A 48 -2.68 -9.24 1.92
C HIS A 48 -1.48 -8.48 2.48
N GLN A 49 -0.53 -9.22 3.05
CA GLN A 49 0.72 -8.66 3.53
C GLN A 49 1.67 -8.44 2.35
N LEU A 50 2.30 -7.26 2.31
CA LEU A 50 3.40 -6.96 1.39
C LEU A 50 4.69 -7.49 2.03
N LYS A 51 5.35 -8.44 1.37
CA LYS A 51 6.44 -9.22 1.98
C LYS A 51 7.77 -8.47 1.99
N ARG A 52 8.02 -7.61 1.01
CA ARG A 52 9.25 -6.82 0.90
C ARG A 52 8.93 -5.37 1.28
N ASP A 53 8.60 -5.16 2.55
CA ASP A 53 8.08 -3.88 3.04
C ASP A 53 9.15 -2.87 3.50
N SER A 54 10.44 -3.18 3.32
CA SER A 54 11.55 -2.33 3.76
C SER A 54 11.51 -0.96 3.07
N TRP A 55 11.40 -0.94 1.74
CA TRP A 55 11.35 0.29 0.97
C TRP A 55 10.08 1.10 1.28
N LEU A 56 8.94 0.44 1.46
CA LEU A 56 7.69 1.08 1.89
C LEU A 56 7.81 1.71 3.28
N LYS A 57 8.51 1.06 4.20
CA LYS A 57 8.79 1.62 5.53
C LYS A 57 9.67 2.87 5.45
N GLU A 58 10.63 2.91 4.54
CA GLU A 58 11.53 4.05 4.38
C GLU A 58 10.89 5.21 3.63
N ASN A 59 10.05 4.93 2.63
CA ASN A 59 9.58 5.92 1.67
C ASN A 59 8.09 6.28 1.79
N ALA A 60 7.27 5.46 2.44
CA ALA A 60 5.82 5.68 2.55
C ALA A 60 5.33 5.85 4.00
N ALA A 61 5.95 5.18 4.97
CA ALA A 61 5.47 5.18 6.36
C ALA A 61 5.65 6.54 7.05
N ASP A 62 4.76 6.83 8.01
CA ASP A 62 4.99 7.90 8.99
C ASP A 62 6.11 7.44 9.94
N GLN A 63 7.30 8.04 9.78
CA GLN A 63 8.50 7.62 10.50
C GLN A 63 8.36 7.76 12.03
N ARG A 64 7.59 8.75 12.50
CA ARG A 64 7.37 8.94 13.94
C ARG A 64 6.53 7.78 14.48
N LYS A 65 5.42 7.48 13.79
CA LYS A 65 4.54 6.35 14.17
C LYS A 65 5.22 5.00 14.03
N LEU A 66 6.04 4.82 13.00
CA LEU A 66 6.81 3.60 12.79
C LEU A 66 7.81 3.37 13.94
N ALA A 67 8.51 4.42 14.38
CA ALA A 67 9.44 4.36 15.52
C ALA A 67 8.74 4.06 16.85
N GLU A 68 7.53 4.60 17.05
CA GLU A 68 6.69 4.35 18.22
C GLU A 68 5.95 3.00 18.16
N GLY A 69 5.98 2.30 17.01
CA GLY A 69 5.20 1.09 16.77
C GLY A 69 3.69 1.36 16.69
N GLU A 70 3.27 2.59 16.40
CA GLU A 70 1.88 3.01 16.25
C GLU A 70 1.33 2.56 14.87
N PRO A 71 0.30 1.70 14.82
CA PRO A 71 -0.33 1.32 13.57
C PRO A 71 -0.98 2.50 12.86
N HIS A 72 -0.82 2.60 11.53
CA HIS A 72 -1.31 3.74 10.76
C HIS A 72 -1.61 3.39 9.31
N VAL A 73 -2.42 4.23 8.68
CA VAL A 73 -2.78 4.17 7.26
C VAL A 73 -2.03 5.26 6.50
N ILE A 74 -1.70 4.97 5.25
CA ILE A 74 -1.15 5.90 4.29
C ILE A 74 -2.17 6.01 3.15
N ASP A 75 -2.79 7.18 3.02
CA ASP A 75 -3.87 7.40 2.05
C ASP A 75 -3.33 7.65 0.63
N ASN A 76 -2.09 8.14 0.51
CA ASN A 76 -1.41 8.38 -0.78
C ASN A 76 -0.01 7.76 -0.78
N PRO A 77 0.10 6.43 -0.84
CA PRO A 77 1.42 5.79 -0.92
C PRO A 77 2.06 6.05 -2.29
N PRO A 78 3.39 5.97 -2.39
CA PRO A 78 4.08 6.01 -3.67
C PRO A 78 3.54 4.95 -4.64
N ALA A 79 3.22 5.37 -5.86
CA ALA A 79 2.70 4.51 -6.90
C ALA A 79 3.53 4.64 -8.18
N CYS A 80 3.57 3.58 -8.99
CA CYS A 80 4.22 3.60 -10.29
C CYS A 80 3.54 4.63 -11.20
N LYS A 81 4.31 5.51 -11.84
CA LYS A 81 3.78 6.51 -12.80
C LYS A 81 3.18 5.90 -14.08
N GLY A 82 3.45 4.62 -14.36
CA GLY A 82 2.98 3.92 -15.57
C GLY A 82 1.64 3.23 -15.34
N CYS A 83 1.59 2.32 -14.38
CA CYS A 83 0.41 1.51 -14.11
C CYS A 83 -0.40 1.95 -12.88
N GLU A 84 0.05 3.00 -12.16
CA GLU A 84 -0.60 3.55 -10.96
C GLU A 84 -0.73 2.56 -9.78
N LEU A 85 -0.12 1.39 -9.89
CA LEU A 85 -0.12 0.36 -8.84
C LEU A 85 0.99 0.61 -7.81
N TRP A 86 0.79 0.02 -6.63
CA TRP A 86 1.77 0.07 -5.53
C TRP A 86 2.67 -1.14 -5.61
N PHE A 87 3.96 -0.89 -5.49
CA PHE A 87 4.97 -1.93 -5.53
C PHE A 87 5.77 -1.94 -4.24
N ASP A 88 6.41 -3.08 -4.01
CA ASP A 88 7.36 -3.23 -2.92
C ASP A 88 8.50 -2.19 -3.05
N GLU A 89 8.89 -1.83 -4.29
CA GLU A 89 9.93 -0.85 -4.60
C GLU A 89 9.62 -0.14 -5.93
N LEU A 90 9.96 1.15 -6.01
CA LEU A 90 9.95 1.93 -7.25
C LEU A 90 11.39 2.37 -7.57
N GLU A 91 11.72 2.40 -8.86
CA GLU A 91 12.97 2.98 -9.33
C GLU A 91 13.01 4.50 -9.11
N GLU A 92 14.20 5.10 -9.21
CA GLU A 92 14.39 6.55 -9.13
C GLU A 92 13.53 7.33 -10.15
N SER A 93 13.24 6.70 -11.28
CA SER A 93 12.35 7.23 -12.33
C SER A 93 10.89 7.38 -11.87
N GLY A 94 10.51 6.71 -10.78
CA GLY A 94 9.14 6.61 -10.26
C GLY A 94 8.30 5.55 -10.98
N TYR A 95 8.95 4.62 -11.68
CA TYR A 95 8.31 3.46 -12.32
C TYR A 95 8.63 2.18 -11.55
N CYS A 96 7.78 1.17 -11.68
CA CYS A 96 8.14 -0.20 -11.30
C CYS A 96 9.00 -0.83 -12.40
N GLU A 97 9.75 -1.88 -12.04
CA GLU A 97 10.63 -2.64 -12.95
C GLU A 97 9.95 -2.95 -14.28
N THR A 98 8.74 -3.52 -14.27
CA THR A 98 8.01 -3.84 -15.51
C THR A 98 7.70 -2.61 -16.37
N CYS A 99 7.23 -1.51 -15.77
CA CYS A 99 6.94 -0.31 -16.55
C CYS A 99 8.20 0.46 -16.96
N ALA A 100 9.33 0.25 -16.27
CA ALA A 100 10.62 0.79 -16.66
C ALA A 100 11.15 0.04 -17.89
N GLU A 101 11.14 -1.30 -17.86
CA GLU A 101 11.52 -2.17 -18.98
C GLU A 101 10.70 -1.87 -20.24
N GLU A 102 9.36 -1.79 -20.13
CA GLU A 102 8.48 -1.49 -21.27
C GLU A 102 8.75 -0.10 -21.89
N ARG A 103 9.27 0.86 -21.11
CA ARG A 103 9.63 2.17 -21.63
C ARG A 103 10.94 2.16 -22.40
N GLU A 104 11.94 1.43 -21.91
CA GLU A 104 13.25 1.32 -22.55
C GLU A 104 13.14 0.60 -23.92
N ASP A 105 12.22 -0.37 -24.04
CA ASP A 105 11.96 -1.09 -25.29
C ASP A 105 11.23 -0.26 -26.36
N THR A 106 10.77 0.95 -26.04
CA THR A 106 10.02 1.82 -26.96
C THR A 106 10.85 3.00 -27.51
N GLU A 107 12.11 3.14 -27.09
CA GLU A 107 13.07 4.17 -27.56
C GLU A 107 13.97 3.66 -28.70
#